data_AF-A0A0B8NJJ8-F1
#
_entry.id   AF-A0A0B8NJJ8-F1
#
_cell.length_a   1.000
_cell.length_b   1.000
_cell.length_c   1.000
_cell.angle_alpha   90.00
_cell.angle_beta   90.00
_cell.angle_gamma   90.00
#
_symmetry.space_group_name_H-M   'P 1'
#
loop_
_entity.id
_entity.type
_entity.pdbx_description
1 polymer ?
#
loop_
_entity_poly.entity_id
_entity_poly.type
_entity_poly.pdbx_seq_one_letter_code
_entity_poly.pdbx_strand_id
1 'polypeptide(L)' 'MSFELEVCIDNIESLSTAISAGATRIELCSSLALGGLTPSFGL' A
#
# COMPACT_ATOMS: atom_id res chain seq x y z
N MET A 1 16.15 16.38 -7.22
CA MET A 1 14.72 16.31 -6.83
C MET A 1 14.49 14.93 -6.26
N SER A 2 14.14 14.81 -4.98
CA SER A 2 13.65 13.54 -4.41
C SER A 2 12.13 13.51 -4.62
N PHE A 3 11.63 12.46 -5.26
CA PHE A 3 10.18 12.25 -5.42
C PHE A 3 9.73 11.28 -4.33
N GLU A 4 8.56 11.57 -3.73
CA GLU A 4 7.88 10.60 -2.88
C GLU A 4 6.94 9.75 -3.73
N LEU A 5 7.08 8.44 -3.64
CA LEU A 5 6.20 7.46 -4.27
C LEU A 5 5.37 6.76 -3.20
N GLU A 6 4.06 6.97 -3.23
CA GLU A 6 3.11 6.25 -2.38
C GLU A 6 2.43 5.14 -3.16
N VAL A 7 2.26 3.98 -2.52
CA VAL A 7 1.55 2.82 -3.08
C VAL A 7 0.51 2.34 -2.07
N CYS A 8 -0.75 2.23 -2.51
CA CYS A 8 -1.80 1.57 -1.73
C CYS A 8 -1.74 0.06 -1.95
N ILE A 9 -1.78 -0.70 -0.85
CA ILE A 9 -1.78 -2.17 -0.83
C ILE A 9 -2.98 -2.65 -0.02
N ASP A 10 -3.52 -3.83 -0.36
CA ASP A 10 -4.61 -4.47 0.39
C ASP A 10 -4.20 -5.77 1.10
N ASN A 11 -2.90 -6.11 1.05
CA ASN A 11 -2.31 -7.28 1.67
C ASN A 11 -0.83 -7.03 2.03
N ILE A 12 -0.33 -7.71 3.06
CA ILE A 12 1.02 -7.52 3.60
C ILE A 12 2.08 -8.10 2.67
N GLU A 13 1.76 -9.14 1.90
CA GLU A 13 2.68 -9.77 0.96
C GLU A 13 3.20 -8.75 -0.07
N SER A 14 2.34 -7.82 -0.50
CA SER A 14 2.65 -6.76 -1.46
C SER A 14 3.59 -5.68 -0.90
N LEU A 15 3.73 -5.57 0.42
CA LEU A 15 4.60 -4.56 1.06
C LEU A 15 6.05 -4.69 0.59
N SER A 16 6.57 -5.92 0.58
CA SER A 16 7.95 -6.19 0.17
C SER A 16 8.20 -5.80 -1.28
N THR A 17 7.24 -6.05 -2.16
CA THR A 17 7.27 -5.69 -3.58
C THR A 17 7.25 -4.17 -3.76
N ALA A 18 6.36 -3.46 -3.05
CA ALA A 18 6.26 -2.00 -3.12
C ALA A 18 7.57 -1.32 -2.69
N ILE A 19 8.15 -1.76 -1.57
CA ILE A 19 9.44 -1.24 -1.09
C ILE A 19 10.56 -1.51 -2.11
N SER A 20 10.62 -2.74 -2.64
CA SER A 20 11.65 -3.12 -3.63
C SER A 20 11.52 -2.35 -4.95
N ALA A 21 10.30 -1.93 -5.31
CA ALA A 21 10.00 -1.10 -6.47
C ALA A 21 10.28 0.40 -6.25
N GLY A 22 10.68 0.81 -5.04
CA GLY A 22 11.04 2.19 -4.71
C GLY A 22 9.92 3.01 -4.08
N ALA A 23 8.86 2.39 -3.57
CA ALA A 23 7.86 3.10 -2.78
C ALA A 23 8.50 3.65 -1.49
N THR A 24 8.26 4.94 -1.22
CA THR A 24 8.73 5.64 -0.03
C THR A 24 7.64 5.79 1.03
N ARG A 25 6.38 5.56 0.64
CA ARG A 25 5.20 5.59 1.51
C ARG A 25 4.22 4.49 1.11
N ILE A 26 3.50 3.96 2.09
CA ILE A 26 2.51 2.91 1.90
C ILE A 26 1.20 3.35 2.51
N GLU A 27 0.13 3.24 1.74
CA GLU A 27 -1.24 3.36 2.22
C GLU A 27 -1.80 1.94 2.42
N LEU A 28 -2.20 1.60 3.65
CA LEU A 28 -2.82 0.31 3.92
C LEU A 28 -4.34 0.43 3.73
N CYS A 29 -4.85 -0.30 2.77
CA CYS A 29 -6.24 -0.27 2.34
C CYS A 29 -6.87 -1.66 2.49
N SER A 30 -8.17 -1.76 2.31
CA SER A 30 -8.86 -3.03 2.01
C SER A 30 -9.79 -2.84 0.82
N SER A 31 -10.22 -3.92 0.18
CA SER A 31 -11.20 -3.86 -0.92
C SER A 31 -10.85 -2.85 -2.01
N LEU A 32 -9.64 -2.91 -2.56
CA LEU A 32 -9.14 -1.99 -3.59
C LEU A 32 -10.08 -1.86 -4.80
N ALA A 33 -10.74 -2.95 -5.20
CA ALA A 33 -11.72 -2.96 -6.29
C ALA A 33 -12.95 -2.04 -6.05
N LEU A 34 -13.20 -1.64 -4.80
CA LEU A 34 -14.26 -0.70 -4.41
C LEU A 34 -13.72 0.72 -4.16
N GLY A 35 -12.45 0.98 -4.51
CA GLY A 35 -11.80 2.28 -4.31
C GLY A 35 -10.96 2.41 -3.04
N GLY A 36 -10.76 1.33 -2.29
CA GLY A 36 -10.03 1.35 -1.03
C GLY A 36 -10.92 1.73 0.16
N LEU A 37 -10.98 0.84 1.14
CA LEU A 37 -11.75 1.00 2.38
C LEU A 37 -10.83 0.87 3.59
N THR A 38 -11.30 1.33 4.75
CA THR A 38 -10.59 1.17 6.02
C THR A 38 -10.27 -0.30 6.27
N PRO A 39 -8.99 -0.68 6.45
CA PRO A 39 -8.59 -2.06 6.69
C PRO A 39 -9.13 -2.57 8.03
N SER A 40 -9.22 -3.90 8.17
CA SER A 40 -9.51 -4.51 9.47
C SER A 40 -8.32 -4.33 10.41
N PHE A 41 -8.54 -4.40 11.73
CA PHE A 41 -7.44 -4.29 12.70
C PHE A 41 -6.36 -5.39 12.55
N GLY A 42 -6.73 -6.56 12.03
CA GLY A 42 -5.81 -7.69 11.84
C GLY A 42 -5.09 -7.71 10.50
N LEU A 43 -5.38 -6.72 9.64
CA LEU A 43 -4.67 -6.48 8.39
C LEU A 43 -3.58 -5.44 8.64
#